data_AF-A0A7D7VJY6-F1
#
_entry.id   AF-A0A7D7VJY6-F1
#
_cell.length_a   1.000
_cell.length_b   1.000
_cell.length_c   1.000
_cell.angle_alpha   90.00
_cell.angle_beta   90.00
_cell.angle_gamma   90.00
#
_symmetry.space_group_name_H-M   'P 1'
#
loop_
_entity.id
_entity.type
_entity.pdbx_description
1 polymer ?
#
loop_
_entity_poly.entity_id
_entity_poly.type
_entity_poly.pdbx_seq_one_letter_code
_entity_poly.pdbx_strand_id
1 'polypeptide(L)'
;MKFLVTLSAGLMVGLLIAFGGNAIGDTESAVKNNDVHPNSDKSPRKYYVEDIKDAMLKHIAAQADVDGIFHLRDDKTGEMLALRFVKIHDPVRKINSSTYFACTDFHVVGESKKLFDLDFWMNPVTGELKIYDTKVHKEPRKSLLYGWYKQPRYTFVNDRVISLY
;
A
#
# COMPACT_ATOMS: atom_id res chain seq x y z
N MET A 1 -34.54 -13.09 11.99
CA MET A 1 -34.54 -13.01 13.47
C MET A 1 -33.88 -11.70 13.88
N LYS A 2 -34.59 -10.85 14.64
CA LYS A 2 -34.09 -9.56 15.14
C LYS A 2 -33.46 -9.80 16.51
N PHE A 3 -32.18 -9.55 16.68
CA PHE A 3 -31.55 -9.49 18.00
C PHE A 3 -31.35 -8.02 18.38
N LEU A 4 -32.16 -7.60 19.36
CA LEU A 4 -32.03 -6.36 20.10
C LEU A 4 -30.97 -6.61 21.17
N VAL A 5 -29.90 -5.82 21.23
CA VAL A 5 -28.99 -5.79 22.38
C VAL A 5 -28.98 -4.38 22.93
N THR A 6 -29.28 -4.33 24.22
CA THR A 6 -29.56 -3.19 25.09
C THR A 6 -28.34 -2.31 25.37
N LEU A 7 -28.62 -1.02 25.51
CA LEU A 7 -27.73 0.05 25.96
C LEU A 7 -27.40 -0.11 27.45
N SER A 8 -26.14 0.04 27.86
CA SER A 8 -25.77 0.27 29.26
C SER A 8 -24.84 1.48 29.37
N ALA A 9 -25.38 2.57 29.92
CA ALA A 9 -24.62 3.75 30.32
C ALA A 9 -23.95 3.49 31.68
N GLY A 10 -22.63 3.61 31.75
CA GLY A 10 -21.86 3.58 32.98
C GLY A 10 -21.23 4.94 33.26
N LEU A 11 -21.87 5.71 34.15
CA LEU A 11 -21.33 6.92 34.77
C LEU A 11 -20.47 6.48 35.97
N MET A 12 -19.20 6.87 36.03
CA MET A 12 -18.40 6.77 37.26
C MET A 12 -17.75 8.12 37.55
N VAL A 13 -18.17 8.65 38.69
CA VAL A 13 -17.77 9.90 39.34
C VAL A 13 -16.45 9.66 40.08
N GLY A 14 -15.65 10.71 40.17
CA GLY A 14 -14.24 10.67 40.50
C GLY A 14 -13.87 10.46 41.97
N LEU A 15 -12.56 10.49 42.19
CA LEU A 15 -11.98 10.77 43.50
C LEU A 15 -10.64 11.51 43.31
N LEU A 16 -10.66 12.82 43.59
CA LEU A 16 -9.46 13.61 43.86
C LEU A 16 -8.95 13.24 45.25
N ILE A 17 -7.65 12.96 45.37
CA ILE A 17 -6.95 12.98 46.65
C ILE A 17 -5.88 14.06 46.56
N ALA A 18 -6.06 15.12 47.35
CA ALA A 18 -5.06 16.13 47.65
C ALA A 18 -4.55 15.91 49.09
N PHE A 19 -3.25 15.73 49.24
CA PHE A 19 -2.47 15.96 50.46
C PHE A 19 -1.22 16.74 49.97
N GLY A 20 -0.88 17.94 50.45
CA GLY A 20 -0.71 18.36 51.84
C GLY A 20 0.81 18.46 52.08
N GLY A 21 1.38 19.68 52.00
CA GLY A 21 2.84 19.92 51.92
C GLY A 21 3.60 19.99 53.24
N ASN A 22 4.93 20.18 53.18
CA ASN A 22 5.64 21.36 53.72
C ASN A 22 7.19 21.27 53.56
N ALA A 23 7.79 22.48 53.52
CA ALA A 23 9.13 22.86 53.96
C ALA A 23 10.34 22.90 52.99
N ILE A 24 10.57 24.12 52.45
CA ILE A 24 11.79 24.97 52.43
C ILE A 24 13.19 24.34 52.54
N GLY A 25 14.05 24.73 51.59
CA GLY A 25 15.50 24.70 51.67
C GLY A 25 16.12 25.43 50.48
N ASP A 26 16.51 26.68 50.67
CA ASP A 26 17.22 27.50 49.67
C ASP A 26 18.65 26.98 49.47
N THR A 27 19.08 26.74 48.24
CA THR A 27 20.44 27.11 47.79
C THR A 27 20.57 27.10 46.26
N GLU A 28 21.28 28.13 45.83
CA GLU A 28 21.57 28.63 44.50
C GLU A 28 22.41 27.67 43.64
N SER A 29 22.01 27.43 42.39
CA SER A 29 22.92 27.09 41.28
C SER A 29 22.20 27.31 39.95
N ALA A 30 22.65 28.33 39.22
CA ALA A 30 22.22 28.64 37.87
C ALA A 30 22.48 27.44 36.94
N VAL A 31 21.41 26.78 36.48
CA VAL A 31 21.48 25.83 35.35
C VAL A 31 20.76 26.46 34.16
N LYS A 32 21.58 26.88 33.20
CA LYS A 32 21.19 27.30 31.87
C LYS A 32 20.65 26.08 31.11
N ASN A 33 19.36 25.80 31.26
CA ASN A 33 18.70 24.76 30.47
C ASN A 33 18.52 25.28 29.05
N ASN A 34 19.44 24.86 28.19
CA ASN A 34 19.22 24.89 26.75
C ASN A 34 18.01 24.00 26.47
N ASP A 35 16.87 24.60 26.15
CA ASP A 35 15.75 23.91 25.50
C ASP A 35 16.22 23.46 24.11
N VAL A 36 16.98 22.37 24.10
CA VAL A 36 17.27 21.61 22.89
C VAL A 36 15.99 20.86 22.56
N HIS A 37 15.14 21.49 21.76
CA HIS A 37 14.22 20.73 20.91
C HIS A 37 15.08 19.74 20.11
N PRO A 38 14.89 18.41 20.24
CA PRO A 38 15.51 17.49 19.31
C PRO A 38 14.78 17.68 17.99
N ASN A 39 15.34 18.54 17.15
CA ASN A 39 14.96 18.65 15.75
C ASN A 39 15.26 17.27 15.13
N SER A 40 14.23 16.45 14.98
CA SER A 40 14.35 15.13 14.38
C SER A 40 14.54 15.31 12.87
N ASP A 41 15.76 15.65 12.46
CA ASP A 41 16.17 15.62 11.07
C ASP A 41 16.32 14.15 10.65
N LYS A 42 15.19 13.47 10.47
CA LYS A 42 15.16 12.13 9.91
C LYS A 42 15.19 12.28 8.39
N SER A 43 16.39 12.10 7.83
CA SER A 43 16.55 11.87 6.40
C SER A 43 15.49 10.88 5.89
N PRO A 44 14.84 11.13 4.73
CA PRO A 44 13.77 10.28 4.22
C PRO A 44 14.22 8.82 4.13
N ARG A 45 13.40 7.90 4.66
CA ARG A 45 13.65 6.45 4.55
C ARG A 45 13.87 6.07 3.07
N LYS A 46 14.96 5.36 2.80
CA LYS A 46 15.24 4.77 1.49
C LYS A 46 14.61 3.38 1.40
N TYR A 47 14.04 3.07 0.24
CA TYR A 47 13.44 1.77 -0.07
C TYR A 47 14.19 1.09 -1.21
N TYR A 48 14.37 -0.22 -1.10
CA TYR A 48 15.10 -1.09 -2.02
C TYR A 48 14.15 -2.08 -2.72
N VAL A 49 14.71 -2.95 -3.56
CA VAL A 49 13.94 -3.91 -4.37
C VAL A 49 13.05 -4.78 -3.48
N GLU A 50 13.58 -5.24 -2.36
CA GLU A 50 12.93 -6.11 -1.40
C GLU A 50 11.75 -5.39 -0.73
N ASP A 51 11.91 -4.11 -0.36
CA ASP A 51 10.82 -3.32 0.21
C ASP A 51 9.65 -3.18 -0.77
N ILE A 52 9.94 -2.99 -2.07
CA ILE A 52 8.92 -2.87 -3.12
C ILE A 52 8.21 -4.20 -3.32
N LYS A 53 8.96 -5.31 -3.39
CA LYS A 53 8.38 -6.66 -3.55
C LYS A 53 7.53 -7.05 -2.33
N ASP A 54 8.01 -6.75 -1.12
CA ASP A 54 7.28 -7.03 0.12
C ASP A 54 5.99 -6.20 0.21
N ALA A 55 6.03 -4.92 -0.14
CA ALA A 55 4.84 -4.07 -0.19
C ALA A 55 3.82 -4.61 -1.20
N MET A 56 4.27 -5.06 -2.36
CA MET A 56 3.41 -5.69 -3.36
C MET A 56 2.75 -6.98 -2.86
N LEU A 57 3.53 -7.89 -2.27
CA LEU A 57 3.00 -9.15 -1.74
C LEU A 57 2.01 -8.90 -0.60
N LYS A 58 2.32 -7.98 0.31
CA LYS A 58 1.40 -7.56 1.39
C LYS A 58 0.10 -6.98 0.83
N HIS A 59 0.18 -6.15 -0.20
CA HIS A 59 -1.01 -5.57 -0.82
C HIS A 59 -1.89 -6.62 -1.49
N ILE A 60 -1.30 -7.53 -2.27
CA ILE A 60 -2.02 -8.61 -2.92
C ILE A 60 -2.70 -9.50 -1.88
N ALA A 61 -1.99 -9.87 -0.81
CA ALA A 61 -2.56 -10.67 0.27
C ALA A 61 -3.70 -9.95 1.02
N ALA A 62 -3.62 -8.62 1.17
CA ALA A 62 -4.64 -7.83 1.83
C ALA A 62 -5.89 -7.55 0.96
N GLN A 63 -5.75 -7.59 -0.37
CA GLN A 63 -6.84 -7.32 -1.32
C GLN A 63 -7.48 -8.59 -1.89
N ALA A 64 -6.78 -9.72 -1.84
CA ALA A 64 -7.33 -10.99 -2.25
C ALA A 64 -8.44 -11.44 -1.27
N ASP A 65 -9.46 -12.12 -1.80
CA ASP A 65 -10.48 -12.75 -0.97
C ASP A 65 -9.99 -14.03 -0.27
N VAL A 66 -10.90 -14.70 0.44
CA VAL A 66 -10.60 -15.93 1.19
C VAL A 66 -10.09 -17.08 0.31
N ASP A 67 -10.40 -17.06 -0.99
CA ASP A 67 -9.95 -18.04 -1.97
C ASP A 67 -8.64 -17.61 -2.66
N GLY A 68 -8.06 -16.48 -2.24
CA GLY A 68 -6.86 -15.90 -2.85
C GLY A 68 -7.12 -15.28 -4.22
N ILE A 69 -8.35 -14.85 -4.51
CA ILE A 69 -8.71 -14.19 -5.76
C ILE A 69 -8.61 -12.68 -5.59
N PHE A 70 -7.79 -12.06 -6.44
CA PHE A 70 -7.66 -10.62 -6.55
C PHE A 70 -8.70 -10.09 -7.52
N HIS A 71 -9.65 -9.29 -7.02
CA HIS A 71 -10.70 -8.69 -7.84
C HIS A 71 -10.28 -7.28 -8.29
N LEU A 72 -10.30 -7.03 -9.60
CA LEU A 72 -9.93 -5.72 -10.17
C LEU A 72 -11.00 -5.26 -11.15
N ARG A 73 -11.51 -4.04 -10.96
CA ARG A 73 -12.32 -3.38 -12.00
C ARG A 73 -11.39 -2.89 -13.10
N ASP A 74 -11.54 -3.45 -14.30
CA ASP A 74 -10.82 -2.99 -15.49
C ASP A 74 -11.27 -1.58 -15.87
N ASP A 75 -10.34 -0.63 -15.92
CA ASP A 75 -10.61 0.77 -16.23
C ASP A 75 -11.03 1.01 -17.68
N LYS A 76 -10.64 0.11 -18.60
CA LYS A 76 -10.96 0.21 -20.02
C LYS A 76 -12.29 -0.44 -20.37
N THR A 77 -12.55 -1.65 -19.87
CA THR A 77 -13.74 -2.43 -20.23
C THR A 77 -14.87 -2.30 -19.22
N GLY A 78 -14.56 -1.90 -17.98
CA GLY A 78 -15.50 -1.89 -16.86
C GLY A 78 -15.80 -3.27 -16.27
N GLU A 79 -15.15 -4.32 -16.77
CA GLU A 79 -15.29 -5.70 -16.27
C GLU A 79 -14.71 -5.84 -14.86
N MET A 80 -15.36 -6.65 -14.01
CA MET A 80 -14.78 -7.09 -12.75
C MET A 80 -13.96 -8.36 -12.99
N LEU A 81 -12.64 -8.21 -13.09
CA LEU A 81 -11.71 -9.30 -13.30
C LEU A 81 -11.51 -10.10 -12.01
N ALA A 82 -11.61 -11.43 -12.09
CA ALA A 82 -11.25 -12.36 -11.03
C ALA A 82 -9.90 -13.01 -11.36
N LEU A 83 -8.85 -12.66 -10.60
CA LEU A 83 -7.47 -12.95 -10.97
C LEU A 83 -6.72 -13.71 -9.87
N ARG A 84 -5.79 -14.59 -10.27
CA ARG A 84 -4.80 -15.19 -9.37
C ARG A 84 -3.40 -14.66 -9.68
N PHE A 85 -2.70 -14.27 -8.63
CA PHE A 85 -1.33 -13.79 -8.73
C PHE A 85 -0.38 -14.88 -9.25
N VAL A 86 0.54 -14.50 -10.13
CA VAL A 86 1.57 -15.39 -10.68
C VAL A 86 2.96 -14.98 -10.19
N LYS A 87 3.37 -13.74 -10.46
CA LYS A 87 4.70 -13.25 -10.11
C LYS A 87 4.81 -11.73 -10.18
N ILE A 88 5.83 -11.19 -9.51
CA ILE A 88 6.36 -9.84 -9.73
C ILE A 88 7.49 -9.94 -10.75
N HIS A 89 7.52 -9.08 -11.77
CA HIS A 89 8.63 -9.02 -12.73
C HIS A 89 9.80 -8.21 -12.18
N ASP A 90 11.00 -8.64 -12.55
CA ASP A 90 12.22 -7.85 -12.39
C ASP A 90 12.55 -7.10 -13.68
N PRO A 91 13.04 -5.84 -13.60
CA PRO A 91 13.26 -5.08 -12.37
C PRO A 91 11.99 -4.39 -11.85
N VAL A 92 11.86 -4.29 -10.53
CA VAL A 92 11.07 -3.22 -9.88
C VAL A 92 11.87 -1.92 -9.88
N ARG A 93 11.21 -0.75 -9.89
CA ARG A 93 11.94 0.53 -10.03
C ARG A 93 11.37 1.68 -9.20
N LYS A 94 12.23 2.67 -8.96
CA LYS A 94 11.84 4.01 -8.49
C LYS A 94 11.66 4.90 -9.71
N ILE A 95 10.47 5.48 -9.88
CA ILE A 95 10.11 6.35 -11.01
C ILE A 95 10.55 7.80 -10.76
N ASN A 96 10.34 8.30 -9.53
CA ASN A 96 10.74 9.65 -9.13
C ASN A 96 11.02 9.66 -7.62
N SER A 97 11.21 10.84 -7.01
CA SER A 97 11.61 10.98 -5.60
C SER A 97 10.73 10.21 -4.61
N SER A 98 9.42 10.08 -4.87
CA SER A 98 8.44 9.46 -3.97
C SER A 98 7.65 8.30 -4.59
N THR A 99 7.86 8.00 -5.87
CA THR A 99 7.08 6.98 -6.60
C THR A 99 7.93 5.74 -6.90
N TYR A 100 7.40 4.60 -6.49
CA TYR A 100 7.93 3.26 -6.73
C TYR A 100 6.96 2.46 -7.59
N PHE A 101 7.47 1.46 -8.28
CA PHE A 101 6.72 0.76 -9.31
C PHE A 101 7.08 -0.72 -9.38
N ALA A 102 6.05 -1.55 -9.54
CA ALA A 102 6.17 -2.97 -9.85
C ALA A 102 5.18 -3.38 -10.94
N CYS A 103 5.64 -4.25 -11.82
CA CYS A 103 4.84 -4.91 -12.85
C CYS A 103 4.66 -6.38 -12.44
N THR A 104 3.48 -6.95 -12.65
CA THR A 104 3.13 -8.29 -12.17
C THR A 104 2.35 -9.06 -13.22
N ASP A 105 2.43 -10.38 -13.16
CA ASP A 105 1.53 -11.26 -13.92
C ASP A 105 0.42 -11.80 -13.01
N PHE A 106 -0.80 -11.79 -13.55
CA PHE A 106 -1.97 -12.43 -12.99
C PHE A 106 -2.66 -13.26 -14.06
N HIS A 107 -3.27 -14.39 -13.73
CA HIS A 107 -4.13 -15.14 -14.66
C HIS A 107 -5.60 -15.10 -14.25
N VAL A 108 -6.50 -15.18 -15.23
CA VAL A 108 -7.93 -15.34 -14.96
C VAL A 108 -8.19 -16.66 -14.22
N VAL A 109 -9.06 -16.64 -13.21
CA VAL A 109 -9.46 -17.86 -12.48
C VAL A 109 -10.00 -18.90 -13.46
N GLY A 110 -9.46 -20.12 -13.40
CA GLY A 110 -9.83 -21.22 -14.31
C GLY A 110 -9.16 -21.17 -15.70
N GLU A 111 -8.47 -20.08 -16.06
CA GLU A 111 -7.84 -19.90 -17.37
C GLU A 111 -6.37 -19.45 -17.25
N SER A 112 -5.48 -20.36 -16.83
CA SER A 112 -4.06 -20.06 -16.54
C SER A 112 -3.26 -19.44 -17.69
N LYS A 113 -3.70 -19.62 -18.94
CA LYS A 113 -3.08 -19.02 -20.14
C LYS A 113 -3.52 -17.59 -20.42
N LYS A 114 -4.63 -17.12 -19.83
CA LYS A 114 -5.11 -15.74 -19.95
C LYS A 114 -4.40 -14.86 -18.93
N LEU A 115 -3.21 -14.40 -19.28
CA LEU A 115 -2.41 -13.54 -18.43
C LEU A 115 -2.73 -12.06 -18.65
N PHE A 116 -3.01 -11.37 -17.54
CA PHE A 116 -2.93 -9.94 -17.40
C PHE A 116 -1.55 -9.54 -16.87
N ASP A 117 -1.05 -8.42 -17.36
CA ASP A 117 0.12 -7.72 -16.84
C ASP A 117 -0.41 -6.48 -16.10
N LEU A 118 -0.29 -6.47 -14.78
CA LEU A 118 -0.80 -5.39 -13.94
C LEU A 118 0.37 -4.58 -13.37
N ASP A 119 0.28 -3.27 -13.54
CA ASP A 119 1.23 -2.31 -13.01
C ASP A 119 0.68 -1.68 -11.72
N PHE A 120 1.56 -1.52 -10.74
CA PHE A 120 1.24 -0.96 -9.44
C PHE A 120 2.21 0.17 -9.10
N TRP A 121 1.63 1.32 -8.71
CA TRP A 121 2.38 2.46 -8.22
C TRP A 121 2.27 2.57 -6.72
N MET A 122 3.40 2.88 -6.10
CA MET A 122 3.58 2.90 -4.66
C MET A 122 4.20 4.22 -4.22
N ASN A 123 3.77 4.71 -3.07
CA ASN A 123 4.41 5.83 -2.39
C ASN A 123 4.63 5.53 -0.90
N PRO A 124 5.61 6.18 -0.24
CA PRO A 124 5.77 6.08 1.20
C PRO A 124 4.59 6.73 1.94
N VAL A 125 3.93 5.96 2.79
CA VAL A 125 2.93 6.43 3.77
C VAL A 125 3.36 5.93 5.14
N THR A 126 3.60 6.87 6.07
CA THR A 126 4.01 6.56 7.45
C THR A 126 5.18 5.57 7.56
N GLY A 127 6.14 5.63 6.63
CA GLY A 127 7.32 4.76 6.63
C GLY A 127 7.15 3.39 5.95
N GLU A 128 6.02 3.14 5.29
CA GLU A 128 5.78 1.93 4.49
C GLU A 128 5.41 2.30 3.05
N LEU A 129 5.80 1.49 2.06
CA LEU A 129 5.29 1.64 0.71
C LEU A 129 3.84 1.14 0.65
N LYS A 130 2.94 2.00 0.18
CA LYS A 130 1.53 1.66 -0.06
C LYS A 130 1.21 1.86 -1.53
N ILE A 131 0.45 0.92 -2.08
CA ILE A 131 -0.08 1.02 -3.44
C ILE A 131 -1.14 2.12 -3.43
N TYR A 132 -1.04 3.06 -4.38
CA TYR A 132 -2.03 4.12 -4.56
C TYR A 132 -2.70 4.10 -5.94
N ASP A 133 -2.10 3.40 -6.92
CA ASP A 133 -2.67 3.23 -8.26
C ASP A 133 -2.36 1.83 -8.81
N THR A 134 -3.26 1.32 -9.62
CA THR A 134 -3.17 0.01 -10.27
C THR A 134 -3.78 0.10 -11.66
N LYS A 135 -3.06 -0.38 -12.67
CA LYS A 135 -3.53 -0.36 -14.05
C LYS A 135 -3.26 -1.66 -14.76
N VAL A 136 -4.16 -2.01 -15.68
CA VAL A 136 -3.90 -3.07 -16.66
C VAL A 136 -2.92 -2.53 -17.69
N HIS A 137 -1.68 -3.02 -17.66
CA HIS A 137 -0.66 -2.70 -18.64
C HIS A 137 -0.83 -3.54 -19.90
N LYS A 138 -1.10 -4.85 -19.74
CA LYS A 138 -1.35 -5.75 -20.86
C LYS A 138 -2.53 -6.67 -20.56
N GLU A 139 -3.35 -6.89 -21.58
CA GLU A 139 -4.52 -7.76 -21.51
C GLU A 139 -4.29 -9.04 -22.33
N PRO A 140 -4.92 -10.17 -21.97
CA PRO A 140 -4.85 -11.39 -22.76
C PRO A 140 -5.67 -11.24 -24.05
N ARG A 141 -5.04 -11.52 -25.19
CA ARG A 141 -5.70 -11.68 -26.50
C ARG A 141 -5.39 -13.04 -27.08
N LYS A 142 -6.27 -13.55 -27.93
CA LYS A 142 -6.13 -14.85 -28.59
C LYS A 142 -5.81 -14.67 -30.06
N SER A 143 -4.70 -15.26 -30.49
CA SER A 143 -4.32 -15.45 -31.88
C SER A 143 -4.61 -16.89 -32.30
N LEU A 144 -5.00 -17.09 -33.57
CA LEU A 144 -5.16 -18.43 -34.16
C LEU A 144 -3.83 -19.19 -34.21
N LEU A 145 -2.73 -18.49 -34.50
CA LEU A 145 -1.42 -19.11 -34.68
C LEU A 145 -0.63 -19.23 -33.37
N TYR A 146 -0.73 -18.23 -32.50
CA TYR A 146 0.12 -18.11 -31.30
C TYR A 146 -0.62 -18.39 -29.99
N GLY A 147 -1.93 -18.68 -30.05
CA GLY A 147 -2.74 -18.86 -28.85
C GLY A 147 -2.87 -17.57 -28.04
N TRP A 148 -2.85 -17.69 -26.71
CA TRP A 148 -2.97 -16.54 -25.81
C TRP A 148 -1.66 -15.75 -25.73
N TYR A 149 -1.74 -14.44 -25.86
CA TYR A 149 -0.62 -13.51 -25.73
C TYR A 149 -1.06 -12.23 -24.99
N LYS A 150 -0.09 -11.47 -24.47
CA LYS A 150 -0.34 -10.22 -23.74
C LYS A 150 -0.26 -9.02 -24.68
N GLN A 151 -1.37 -8.34 -24.94
CA GLN A 151 -1.43 -7.12 -25.74
C GLN A 151 -1.24 -5.88 -24.85
N PRO A 152 -0.21 -5.03 -25.08
CA PRO A 152 0.01 -3.84 -24.28
C PRO A 152 -1.02 -2.74 -24.57
N ARG A 153 -1.60 -2.16 -23.51
CA ARG A 153 -2.54 -1.02 -23.55
C ARG A 153 -1.83 0.33 -23.58
N TYR A 154 -0.66 0.42 -22.98
CA TYR A 154 0.16 1.63 -22.96
C TYR A 154 1.65 1.27 -22.94
N THR A 155 2.50 2.30 -23.07
CA THR A 155 3.96 2.20 -22.88
C THR A 155 4.45 3.31 -21.95
N PHE A 156 5.72 3.27 -21.56
CA PHE A 156 6.38 4.34 -20.82
C PHE A 156 7.28 5.16 -21.75
N VAL A 157 7.12 6.49 -21.73
CA VAL A 157 8.04 7.44 -22.35
C VAL A 157 8.43 8.46 -21.30
N ASN A 158 9.73 8.55 -20.98
CA ASN A 158 10.24 9.42 -19.91
C ASN A 158 9.45 9.25 -18.61
N ASP A 159 9.25 7.99 -18.19
CA ASP A 159 8.51 7.61 -16.98
C ASP A 159 7.02 8.02 -16.94
N ARG A 160 6.45 8.43 -18.09
CA ARG A 160 5.03 8.75 -18.24
C ARG A 160 4.31 7.67 -19.04
N VAL A 161 3.09 7.37 -18.62
CA VAL A 161 2.19 6.43 -19.32
C VAL A 161 1.67 7.07 -20.61
N ILE A 162 1.87 6.40 -21.73
CA ILE A 162 1.37 6.80 -23.06
C ILE A 162 0.45 5.70 -23.59
N SER A 163 -0.85 6.00 -23.74
CA SER A 163 -1.83 5.03 -24.25
C SER A 163 -1.50 4.60 -25.68
N LEU A 164 -1.68 3.32 -25.96
CA LEU A 164 -1.56 2.75 -27.30
C LEU A 164 -2.92 2.62 -28.00
N TYR A 165 -4.01 2.48 -27.23
CA TYR A 165 -5.41 2.49 -27.69
C TYR A 165 -6.37 2.70 -26.53
#